data_AF-A0A3L6MSG1-F1
#
_entry.id   AF-A0A3L6MSG1-F1
#
_cell.length_a   1.000
_cell.length_b   1.000
_cell.length_c   1.000
_cell.angle_alpha   90.00
_cell.angle_beta   90.00
_cell.angle_gamma   90.00
#
_symmetry.space_group_name_H-M   'P 1'
#
loop_
_entity.id
_entity.type
_entity.pdbx_description
1 polymer ?
#
loop_
_entity_poly.entity_id
_entity_poly.type
_entity_poly.pdbx_seq_one_letter_code
_entity_poly.pdbx_strand_id
1 'polypeptide(L)'
;MASSSQQPTDCTSQSQMSIDPTVDAESPSSDVLNFDCIFRATYPNKGQFGPSGKRRTKGTVVYECLLCSSHQAWSNPKRDNAIYHAKRKHGDIVNSSDNTILERSSDMGPPLKQARLDNYYTATPSESALRKVFNSQRYTESMVGLLTRRRLPFSAVTWDEMQDVMLACNPAIEDLIMTSRHEAMRHITANFSLYQSQLKAKLQSAVSKVHISSDLWTSPHRHGVLAVCARWVDEDYQPRRALLSLLEIRHSHSGEHQSLLIFSTLDLYDIANQLGCHTGDNATSNDTCLQHLSAKLKQDHNVRHTPALFSHLSSDL
;
A
#
# COMPACT_ATOMS: atom_id res chain seq x y z
N MET A 1 -80.06 -10.01 30.88
CA MET A 1 -81.36 -9.53 30.38
C MET A 1 -81.41 -8.01 30.52
N ALA A 2 -81.95 -7.34 29.49
CA ALA A 2 -82.10 -5.88 29.25
C ALA A 2 -80.78 -5.12 28.94
N SER A 3 -80.43 -4.77 27.69
CA SER A 3 -81.01 -3.87 26.65
C SER A 3 -80.76 -2.38 26.83
N SER A 4 -79.94 -1.78 25.95
CA SER A 4 -80.36 -0.70 25.02
C SER A 4 -79.23 -0.30 24.05
N SER A 5 -79.62 0.41 22.98
CA SER A 5 -79.08 0.41 21.61
C SER A 5 -78.41 1.73 21.18
N GLN A 6 -77.67 1.68 20.04
CA GLN A 6 -77.31 2.75 19.07
C GLN A 6 -76.29 3.83 19.51
N GLN A 7 -75.37 4.39 18.70
CA GLN A 7 -74.89 4.31 17.30
C GLN A 7 -73.52 5.06 17.20
N PRO A 8 -72.78 5.04 16.07
CA PRO A 8 -71.34 5.35 15.98
C PRO A 8 -71.01 6.80 15.57
N THR A 9 -69.79 7.27 15.87
CA THR A 9 -69.15 8.39 15.13
C THR A 9 -67.63 8.19 15.03
N ASP A 10 -67.15 8.21 13.78
CA ASP A 10 -65.76 8.12 13.36
C ASP A 10 -64.95 9.35 13.78
N CYS A 11 -63.67 9.10 14.05
CA CYS A 11 -62.69 10.07 14.50
C CYS A 11 -61.69 10.40 13.39
N THR A 12 -61.36 11.69 13.32
CA THR A 12 -60.03 12.28 13.01
C THR A 12 -59.49 12.37 11.57
N SER A 13 -59.72 13.57 11.01
CA SER A 13 -58.73 14.62 10.61
C SER A 13 -57.79 14.46 9.39
N GLN A 14 -58.02 15.40 8.48
CA GLN A 14 -57.23 16.04 7.41
C GLN A 14 -55.78 16.41 7.84
N SER A 15 -54.77 16.61 6.97
CA SER A 15 -54.69 17.64 5.91
C SER A 15 -53.47 17.46 4.97
N GLN A 16 -53.60 18.03 3.76
CA GLN A 16 -52.70 18.00 2.58
C GLN A 16 -51.57 19.06 2.59
N MET A 17 -50.55 18.84 1.73
CA MET A 17 -50.03 19.70 0.61
C MET A 17 -48.53 19.41 0.34
N SER A 18 -48.13 18.84 -0.81
CA SER A 18 -47.79 19.45 -2.13
C SER A 18 -46.33 19.89 -2.28
N ILE A 19 -45.54 19.25 -3.17
CA ILE A 19 -44.40 19.85 -3.94
C ILE A 19 -44.15 19.02 -5.24
N ASP A 20 -44.13 19.69 -6.40
CA ASP A 20 -43.61 19.22 -7.71
C ASP A 20 -42.07 19.38 -7.78
N PRO A 21 -41.36 18.66 -8.68
CA PRO A 21 -40.73 19.43 -9.75
C PRO A 21 -40.67 18.76 -11.13
N THR A 22 -40.86 19.65 -12.10
CA THR A 22 -40.42 19.68 -13.50
C THR A 22 -39.04 19.05 -13.75
N VAL A 23 -38.94 18.23 -14.81
CA VAL A 23 -37.69 17.70 -15.35
C VAL A 23 -37.36 18.49 -16.61
N ASP A 24 -36.38 19.40 -16.51
CA ASP A 24 -35.79 20.07 -17.66
C ASP A 24 -34.79 19.13 -18.36
N ALA A 25 -34.90 19.09 -19.69
CA ALA A 25 -34.06 18.33 -20.58
C ALA A 25 -32.75 19.09 -20.87
N GLU A 26 -31.61 18.53 -20.45
CA GLU A 26 -30.29 18.87 -20.99
C GLU A 26 -29.79 17.73 -21.90
N SER A 27 -29.27 18.12 -23.06
CA SER A 27 -28.93 17.28 -24.22
C SER A 27 -27.73 16.34 -23.97
N PRO A 28 -27.68 15.14 -24.59
CA PRO A 28 -26.56 14.23 -24.40
C PRO A 28 -25.31 14.65 -25.18
N SER A 29 -24.20 14.44 -24.49
CA SER A 29 -22.81 14.79 -24.79
C SER A 29 -22.25 14.24 -26.11
N SER A 30 -21.41 15.07 -26.73
CA SER A 30 -20.46 14.73 -27.79
C SER A 30 -19.56 13.53 -27.47
N ASP A 31 -19.48 12.60 -28.42
CA ASP A 31 -18.36 11.70 -28.74
C ASP A 31 -17.34 11.45 -27.63
N VAL A 32 -17.67 10.49 -26.76
CA VAL A 32 -16.70 9.88 -25.84
C VAL A 32 -15.87 8.87 -26.64
N LEU A 33 -14.96 9.36 -27.47
CA LEU A 33 -13.72 8.60 -27.72
C LEU A 33 -13.14 8.28 -26.35
N ASN A 34 -12.69 7.04 -26.14
CA ASN A 34 -12.08 6.59 -24.88
C ASN A 34 -10.69 7.25 -24.71
N PHE A 35 -10.71 8.56 -24.46
CA PHE A 35 -9.58 9.46 -24.46
C PHE A 35 -8.52 9.00 -23.45
N ASP A 36 -8.97 8.41 -22.35
CA ASP A 36 -8.13 7.89 -21.28
C ASP A 36 -7.40 6.58 -21.65
N CYS A 37 -7.83 5.87 -22.70
CA CYS A 37 -7.10 4.72 -23.24
C CYS A 37 -5.96 5.11 -24.18
N ILE A 38 -6.03 6.29 -24.79
CA ILE A 38 -5.04 6.78 -25.76
C ILE A 38 -4.07 7.77 -25.10
N PHE A 39 -4.53 8.53 -24.11
CA PHE A 39 -3.78 9.58 -23.45
C PHE A 39 -3.74 9.43 -21.94
N ARG A 40 -2.56 9.65 -21.36
CA ARG A 40 -2.37 9.82 -19.93
C ARG A 40 -2.31 11.31 -19.59
N ALA A 41 -3.15 11.77 -18.67
CA ALA A 41 -3.09 13.13 -18.14
C ALA A 41 -2.08 13.24 -16.99
N THR A 42 -1.02 14.04 -17.17
CA THR A 42 0.00 14.34 -16.17
C THR A 42 -0.04 15.81 -15.75
N TYR A 43 0.43 16.11 -14.54
CA TYR A 43 0.38 17.47 -13.95
C TYR A 43 1.78 17.91 -13.50
N PRO A 44 2.70 18.20 -14.44
CA PRO A 44 4.13 18.38 -14.14
C PRO A 44 4.44 19.54 -13.18
N ASN A 45 3.55 20.53 -13.06
CA ASN A 45 3.74 21.71 -12.21
C ASN A 45 2.90 21.70 -10.91
N LYS A 46 2.25 20.60 -10.57
CA LYS A 46 1.44 20.50 -9.35
C LYS A 46 2.36 20.53 -8.12
N GLY A 47 2.21 21.56 -7.28
CA GLY A 47 2.97 21.69 -6.03
C GLY A 47 4.31 22.46 -6.13
N GLN A 48 4.70 22.95 -7.32
CA GLN A 48 5.85 23.84 -7.47
C GLN A 48 5.52 25.29 -7.05
N PHE A 49 6.53 25.99 -6.51
CA PHE A 49 6.44 27.41 -6.19
C PHE A 49 6.63 28.25 -7.45
N GLY A 50 5.67 29.12 -7.75
CA GLY A 50 5.81 30.06 -8.88
C GLY A 50 6.82 31.18 -8.57
N PRO A 51 7.20 31.98 -9.58
CA PRO A 51 8.11 33.13 -9.41
C PRO A 51 7.59 34.19 -8.42
N SER A 52 6.31 34.12 -8.04
CA SER A 52 5.64 34.98 -7.06
C SER A 52 5.59 34.38 -5.64
N GLY A 53 6.30 33.29 -5.34
CA GLY A 53 6.36 32.66 -4.02
C GLY A 53 5.08 31.94 -3.56
N LYS A 54 4.03 31.92 -4.37
CA LYS A 54 2.77 31.22 -4.08
C LYS A 54 2.77 29.80 -4.65
N ARG A 55 2.29 28.83 -3.87
CA ARG A 55 2.16 27.42 -4.26
C ARG A 55 1.02 27.29 -5.28
N ARG A 56 1.28 26.72 -6.46
CA ARG A 56 0.25 26.52 -7.49
C ARG A 56 -0.69 25.38 -7.10
N THR A 57 -1.97 25.70 -6.85
CA THR A 57 -3.01 24.75 -6.42
C THR A 57 -3.58 23.88 -7.55
N LYS A 58 -3.50 24.32 -8.82
CA LYS A 58 -3.81 23.51 -10.01
C LYS A 58 -2.64 23.57 -10.98
N GLY A 59 -1.94 22.45 -11.18
CA GLY A 59 -0.93 22.33 -12.23
C GLY A 59 -1.61 22.29 -13.60
N THR A 60 -0.97 22.83 -14.64
CA THR A 60 -1.42 22.69 -16.02
C THR A 60 -1.40 21.21 -16.41
N VAL A 61 -2.50 20.70 -16.97
CA VAL A 61 -2.58 19.33 -17.48
C VAL A 61 -1.74 19.18 -18.75
N VAL A 62 -1.07 18.05 -18.89
CA VAL A 62 -0.36 17.64 -20.10
C VAL A 62 -0.86 16.25 -20.47
N TYR A 63 -1.23 16.05 -21.74
CA TYR A 63 -1.68 14.76 -22.26
C TYR A 63 -0.53 14.08 -22.99
N GLU A 64 -0.15 12.90 -22.52
CA GLU A 64 0.90 12.06 -23.09
C GLU A 64 0.28 10.93 -23.90
N CYS A 65 0.71 10.73 -25.15
CA CYS A 65 0.19 9.65 -25.99
C CYS A 65 0.79 8.30 -25.56
N LEU A 66 -0.09 7.34 -25.25
CA LEU A 66 0.30 5.98 -24.83
C LEU A 66 0.63 5.05 -26.02
N LEU A 67 0.26 5.44 -27.24
CA LEU A 67 0.49 4.66 -28.46
C LEU A 67 1.83 4.99 -29.15
N CYS A 68 2.47 6.08 -28.75
CA CYS A 68 3.81 6.44 -29.22
C CYS A 68 4.89 5.59 -28.53
N SER A 69 5.86 5.09 -29.30
CA SER A 69 7.02 4.38 -28.74
C SER A 69 7.87 5.30 -27.86
N SER A 70 8.60 4.74 -26.89
CA SER A 70 9.47 5.49 -25.96
C SER A 70 10.53 6.36 -26.66
N HIS A 71 10.94 5.98 -27.87
CA HIS A 71 11.91 6.73 -28.69
C HIS A 71 11.28 7.88 -29.50
N GLN A 72 9.94 8.01 -29.52
CA GLN A 72 9.22 9.08 -30.20
C GLN A 72 8.01 9.54 -29.36
N ALA A 73 8.23 9.77 -28.08
CA ALA A 73 7.20 10.19 -27.15
C ALA A 73 6.58 11.55 -27.56
N TRP A 74 5.25 11.66 -27.46
CA TRP A 74 4.51 12.87 -27.79
C TRP A 74 3.65 13.32 -26.61
N SER A 75 3.64 14.62 -26.33
CA SER A 75 2.75 15.20 -25.34
C SER A 75 2.29 16.61 -25.71
N ASN A 76 1.12 17.02 -25.20
CA ASN A 76 0.61 18.37 -25.39
C ASN A 76 -0.39 18.79 -24.28
N PRO A 77 -0.39 20.06 -23.86
CA PRO A 77 -1.33 20.55 -22.86
C PRO A 77 -2.77 20.75 -23.36
N LYS A 78 -2.99 20.81 -24.67
CA LYS A 78 -4.33 21.01 -25.25
C LYS A 78 -4.95 19.68 -25.70
N ARG A 79 -6.18 19.43 -25.24
CA ARG A 79 -6.95 18.22 -25.59
C ARG A 79 -7.16 18.09 -27.09
N ASP A 80 -7.49 19.18 -27.79
CA ASP A 80 -7.75 19.16 -29.23
C ASP A 80 -6.50 18.76 -30.04
N ASN A 81 -5.33 19.20 -29.60
CA ASN A 81 -4.06 18.81 -30.21
C ASN A 81 -3.78 17.32 -29.99
N ALA A 82 -4.15 16.78 -28.82
CA ALA A 82 -4.03 15.36 -28.53
C ALA A 82 -4.96 14.54 -29.45
N ILE A 83 -6.22 14.95 -29.59
CA ILE A 83 -7.17 14.31 -30.51
C ILE A 83 -6.66 14.37 -31.96
N TYR A 84 -6.15 15.53 -32.39
CA TYR A 84 -5.58 15.70 -33.73
C TYR A 84 -4.34 14.81 -33.95
N HIS A 85 -3.45 14.72 -32.95
CA HIS A 85 -2.29 13.84 -32.98
C HIS A 85 -2.70 12.37 -33.13
N ALA A 86 -3.66 11.90 -32.33
CA ALA A 86 -4.17 10.52 -32.41
C ALA A 86 -4.69 10.22 -33.82
N LYS A 87 -5.55 11.08 -34.36
CA LYS A 87 -6.11 10.92 -35.73
C LYS A 87 -5.03 10.90 -36.82
N ARG A 88 -3.94 11.64 -36.65
CA ARG A 88 -2.90 11.80 -37.68
C ARG A 88 -1.74 10.80 -37.59
N LYS A 89 -1.36 10.37 -36.39
CA LYS A 89 -0.22 9.46 -36.14
C LYS A 89 -0.62 8.05 -35.78
N HIS A 90 -1.83 7.89 -35.25
CA HIS A 90 -2.41 6.61 -34.91
C HIS A 90 -3.74 6.42 -35.64
N GLY A 91 -3.88 7.05 -36.81
CA GLY A 91 -5.08 7.02 -37.63
C GLY A 91 -5.54 5.60 -37.91
N ASP A 92 -4.64 4.64 -38.12
CA ASP A 92 -5.02 3.25 -38.35
C ASP A 92 -5.62 2.59 -37.10
N ILE A 93 -5.19 2.96 -35.90
CA ILE A 93 -5.73 2.46 -34.62
C ILE A 93 -7.03 3.20 -34.26
N VAL A 94 -7.07 4.51 -34.52
CA VAL A 94 -8.23 5.38 -34.29
C VAL A 94 -9.34 5.08 -35.30
N ASN A 95 -9.01 4.76 -36.55
CA ASN A 95 -9.96 4.45 -37.63
C ASN A 95 -10.23 2.95 -37.72
N SER A 96 -9.36 2.04 -37.26
CA SER A 96 -9.72 0.63 -37.07
C SER A 96 -10.69 0.44 -35.92
N SER A 97 -10.92 1.48 -35.10
CA SER A 97 -12.07 1.59 -34.20
C SER A 97 -13.36 1.97 -34.94
N ASP A 98 -13.27 2.52 -36.16
CA ASP A 98 -14.39 2.99 -36.98
C ASP A 98 -14.69 2.13 -38.24
N ASN A 99 -13.76 1.28 -38.72
CA ASN A 99 -13.81 0.71 -40.10
C ASN A 99 -13.79 -0.82 -40.27
N THR A 100 -13.93 -1.66 -39.24
CA THR A 100 -13.96 -3.12 -39.50
C THR A 100 -15.32 -3.66 -39.91
N ILE A 101 -15.98 -3.13 -40.96
CA ILE A 101 -16.92 -3.91 -41.80
C ILE A 101 -17.01 -3.29 -43.20
N LEU A 102 -16.17 -3.71 -44.14
CA LEU A 102 -16.51 -3.72 -45.58
C LEU A 102 -15.78 -4.88 -46.28
N GLU A 103 -16.50 -5.98 -46.49
CA GLU A 103 -16.74 -6.58 -47.82
C GLU A 103 -17.54 -7.88 -47.70
N ARG A 104 -18.78 -7.89 -48.20
CA ARG A 104 -19.24 -8.81 -49.27
C ARG A 104 -20.64 -8.39 -49.77
N SER A 105 -20.74 -8.29 -51.09
CA SER A 105 -21.93 -8.17 -51.97
C SER A 105 -23.20 -8.87 -51.43
N SER A 106 -24.44 -8.45 -51.65
CA SER A 106 -25.08 -7.94 -52.89
C SER A 106 -26.50 -7.43 -52.55
N ASP A 107 -27.02 -6.51 -53.37
CA ASP A 107 -28.43 -6.14 -53.60
C ASP A 107 -29.47 -6.34 -52.49
N MET A 108 -29.88 -5.23 -51.86
CA MET A 108 -31.27 -4.78 -51.63
C MET A 108 -31.22 -3.47 -50.80
N GLY A 109 -32.12 -2.51 -51.10
CA GLY A 109 -32.06 -1.10 -50.68
C GLY A 109 -31.94 -0.78 -49.17
N PRO A 110 -31.76 0.50 -48.80
CA PRO A 110 -31.28 0.91 -47.48
C PRO A 110 -32.30 0.57 -46.38
N PRO A 111 -31.96 -0.29 -45.39
CA PRO A 111 -32.80 -0.46 -44.22
C PRO A 111 -32.60 0.73 -43.28
N LEU A 112 -33.69 1.19 -42.65
CA LEU A 112 -33.65 2.12 -41.51
C LEU A 112 -32.57 1.67 -40.51
N LYS A 113 -31.82 2.65 -39.97
CA LYS A 113 -30.79 2.47 -38.93
C LYS A 113 -31.41 1.88 -37.65
N GLN A 114 -31.68 0.58 -37.64
CA GLN A 114 -31.91 -0.16 -36.42
C GLN A 114 -30.54 -0.26 -35.73
N ALA A 115 -30.36 0.44 -34.61
CA ALA A 115 -29.16 0.30 -33.81
C ALA A 115 -29.00 -1.19 -33.42
N ARG A 116 -27.94 -1.84 -33.94
CA ARG A 116 -27.61 -3.21 -33.55
C ARG A 116 -27.22 -3.20 -32.07
N LEU A 117 -27.85 -4.09 -31.30
CA LEU A 117 -27.58 -4.33 -29.88
C LEU A 117 -26.09 -4.61 -29.59
N ASP A 118 -25.34 -5.03 -30.60
CA ASP A 118 -23.91 -5.34 -30.53
C ASP A 118 -23.03 -4.13 -30.15
N ASN A 119 -23.49 -2.89 -30.40
CA ASN A 119 -22.78 -1.67 -30.00
C ASN A 119 -22.74 -1.43 -28.48
N TYR A 120 -23.53 -2.17 -27.70
CA TYR A 120 -23.53 -2.09 -26.23
C TYR A 120 -22.50 -3.03 -25.57
N TYR A 121 -21.89 -3.95 -26.32
CA TYR A 121 -20.82 -4.79 -25.78
C TYR A 121 -19.48 -4.08 -25.93
N THR A 122 -19.09 -3.37 -24.87
CA THR A 122 -17.75 -2.80 -24.69
C THR A 122 -16.68 -3.78 -25.17
N ALA A 123 -15.84 -3.39 -26.14
CA ALA A 123 -14.74 -4.21 -26.62
C ALA A 123 -13.87 -4.65 -25.43
N THR A 124 -13.94 -5.92 -25.08
CA THR A 124 -13.17 -6.49 -23.98
C THR A 124 -11.69 -6.43 -24.35
N PRO A 125 -10.82 -5.83 -23.50
CA PRO A 125 -9.39 -5.87 -23.73
C PRO A 125 -8.91 -7.31 -23.88
N SER A 126 -8.06 -7.58 -24.87
CA SER A 126 -7.50 -8.93 -25.04
C SER A 126 -6.74 -9.37 -23.78
N GLU A 127 -6.77 -10.67 -23.47
CA GLU A 127 -6.07 -11.25 -22.32
C GLU A 127 -4.59 -10.85 -22.28
N SER A 128 -3.90 -10.88 -23.43
CA SER A 128 -2.49 -10.50 -23.52
C SER A 128 -2.22 -9.04 -23.12
N ALA A 129 -3.12 -8.12 -23.47
CA ALA A 129 -3.03 -6.71 -23.08
C ALA A 129 -3.24 -6.55 -21.57
N LEU A 130 -4.20 -7.28 -21.00
CA LEU A 130 -4.46 -7.28 -19.55
C LEU A 130 -3.26 -7.83 -18.76
N ARG A 131 -2.64 -8.91 -19.23
CA ARG A 131 -1.41 -9.48 -18.64
C ARG A 131 -0.24 -8.50 -18.68
N LYS A 132 -0.08 -7.77 -19.79
CA LYS A 132 1.01 -6.80 -19.97
C LYS A 132 0.92 -5.60 -19.01
N VAL A 133 -0.29 -5.18 -18.64
CA VAL A 133 -0.51 -4.04 -17.74
C VAL A 133 -0.35 -4.44 -16.26
N PHE A 134 -0.42 -5.74 -15.95
CA PHE A 134 -0.25 -6.23 -14.58
C PHE A 134 1.17 -6.01 -14.06
N ASN A 135 1.28 -5.27 -12.97
CA ASN A 135 2.55 -5.07 -12.27
C ASN A 135 2.68 -6.08 -11.12
N SER A 136 3.31 -7.22 -11.42
CA SER A 136 3.51 -8.31 -10.46
C SER A 136 4.29 -7.86 -9.22
N GLN A 137 5.37 -7.08 -9.39
CA GLN A 137 6.15 -6.54 -8.26
C GLN A 137 5.29 -5.72 -7.31
N ARG A 138 4.47 -4.81 -7.86
CA ARG A 138 3.59 -3.95 -7.05
C ARG A 138 2.49 -4.75 -6.36
N TYR A 139 1.96 -5.76 -7.04
CA TYR A 139 1.01 -6.71 -6.45
C TYR A 139 1.65 -7.42 -5.24
N THR A 140 2.83 -8.01 -5.41
CA THR A 140 3.55 -8.72 -4.34
C THR A 140 3.84 -7.80 -3.15
N GLU A 141 4.36 -6.59 -3.38
CA GLU A 141 4.61 -5.60 -2.32
C GLU A 141 3.33 -5.21 -1.57
N SER A 142 2.24 -5.01 -2.31
CA SER A 142 0.94 -4.63 -1.75
C SER A 142 0.36 -5.79 -0.93
N MET A 143 0.54 -7.02 -1.38
CA MET A 143 0.06 -8.21 -0.68
C MET A 143 0.86 -8.49 0.59
N VAL A 144 2.18 -8.43 0.53
CA VAL A 144 3.04 -8.47 1.72
C VAL A 144 2.66 -7.37 2.70
N GLY A 145 2.43 -6.14 2.21
CA GLY A 145 1.98 -5.01 3.01
C GLY A 145 0.61 -5.24 3.65
N LEU A 146 -0.35 -5.81 2.93
CA LEU A 146 -1.68 -6.13 3.42
C LEU A 146 -1.61 -7.16 4.54
N LEU A 147 -0.93 -8.29 4.30
CA LEU A 147 -0.77 -9.37 5.28
C LEU A 147 -0.12 -8.86 6.57
N THR A 148 0.99 -8.12 6.45
CA THR A 148 1.79 -7.70 7.61
C THR A 148 1.17 -6.51 8.36
N ARG A 149 0.66 -5.49 7.66
CA ARG A 149 0.15 -4.26 8.30
C ARG A 149 -1.28 -4.42 8.82
N ARG A 150 -2.10 -5.25 8.17
CA ARG A 150 -3.48 -5.52 8.61
C ARG A 150 -3.60 -6.79 9.46
N ARG A 151 -2.47 -7.45 9.74
CA ARG A 151 -2.40 -8.66 10.59
C ARG A 151 -3.32 -9.77 10.08
N LEU A 152 -3.43 -9.90 8.75
CA LEU A 152 -4.19 -11.00 8.16
C LEU A 152 -3.41 -12.30 8.32
N PRO A 153 -4.10 -13.45 8.44
CA PRO A 153 -3.42 -14.73 8.39
C PRO A 153 -2.73 -14.90 7.03
N PHE A 154 -1.58 -15.55 7.00
CA PHE A 154 -0.85 -15.78 5.75
C PHE A 154 -1.61 -16.65 4.75
N SER A 155 -2.61 -17.41 5.21
CA SER A 155 -3.54 -18.14 4.36
C SER A 155 -4.57 -17.24 3.68
N ALA A 156 -4.63 -15.93 3.97
CA ALA A 156 -5.58 -15.03 3.32
C ALA A 156 -5.40 -14.95 1.79
N VAL A 157 -4.21 -15.28 1.30
CA VAL A 157 -3.93 -15.37 -0.15
C VAL A 157 -4.62 -16.56 -0.82
N THR A 158 -5.07 -17.54 -0.03
CA THR A 158 -5.80 -18.72 -0.50
C THR A 158 -7.31 -18.59 -0.30
N TRP A 159 -7.81 -17.43 0.15
CA TRP A 159 -9.25 -17.20 0.30
C TRP A 159 -9.87 -16.86 -1.04
N ASP A 160 -10.99 -17.51 -1.37
CA ASP A 160 -11.71 -17.30 -2.62
C ASP A 160 -12.10 -15.83 -2.77
N GLU A 161 -12.56 -15.18 -1.70
CA GLU A 161 -12.96 -13.76 -1.73
C GLU A 161 -11.77 -12.83 -2.01
N MET A 162 -10.57 -13.18 -1.54
CA MET A 162 -9.36 -12.40 -1.84
C MET A 162 -8.99 -12.56 -3.32
N GLN A 163 -9.08 -13.78 -3.86
CA GLN A 163 -8.78 -14.04 -5.26
C GLN A 163 -9.81 -13.37 -6.17
N ASP A 164 -11.10 -13.46 -5.84
CA ASP A 164 -12.19 -12.82 -6.56
C ASP A 164 -12.01 -11.30 -6.64
N VAL A 165 -11.61 -10.65 -5.55
CA VAL A 165 -11.32 -9.20 -5.57
C VAL A 165 -10.17 -8.88 -6.54
N MET A 166 -9.12 -9.71 -6.60
CA MET A 166 -8.00 -9.48 -7.53
C MET A 166 -8.41 -9.75 -8.98
N LEU A 167 -9.16 -10.83 -9.22
CA LEU A 167 -9.64 -11.22 -10.55
C LEU A 167 -10.74 -10.29 -11.09
N ALA A 168 -11.54 -9.69 -10.22
CA ALA A 168 -12.47 -8.61 -10.57
C ALA A 168 -11.73 -7.37 -11.10
N CYS A 169 -10.51 -7.11 -10.60
CA CYS A 169 -9.68 -6.02 -11.13
C CYS A 169 -8.98 -6.39 -12.44
N ASN A 170 -8.58 -7.66 -12.60
CA ASN A 170 -7.97 -8.18 -13.82
C ASN A 170 -8.20 -9.69 -13.92
N PRO A 171 -9.04 -10.19 -14.84
CA PRO A 171 -9.33 -11.62 -14.93
C PRO A 171 -8.19 -12.44 -15.55
N ALA A 172 -7.20 -11.80 -16.18
CA ALA A 172 -6.15 -12.47 -16.95
C ALA A 172 -4.91 -12.88 -16.14
N ILE A 173 -4.95 -12.74 -14.80
CA ILE A 173 -3.78 -12.91 -13.91
C ILE A 173 -3.93 -14.06 -12.92
N GLU A 174 -4.88 -14.97 -13.14
CA GLU A 174 -5.16 -16.11 -12.25
C GLU A 174 -3.90 -16.94 -11.94
N ASP A 175 -3.04 -17.16 -12.94
CA ASP A 175 -1.79 -17.88 -12.80
C ASP A 175 -0.63 -17.05 -12.22
N LEU A 176 -0.84 -15.74 -12.03
CA LEU A 176 0.17 -14.78 -11.58
C LEU A 176 -0.06 -14.26 -10.15
N ILE A 177 -1.25 -14.52 -9.57
CA ILE A 177 -1.55 -14.17 -8.19
C ILE A 177 -0.96 -15.21 -7.22
N MET A 178 -0.74 -14.77 -5.98
CA MET A 178 -0.20 -15.61 -4.93
C MET A 178 -1.24 -16.61 -4.46
N THR A 179 -0.99 -17.90 -4.65
CA THR A 179 -1.97 -18.97 -4.36
C THR A 179 -1.58 -19.85 -3.18
N SER A 180 -0.43 -19.58 -2.54
CA SER A 180 0.01 -20.38 -1.41
C SER A 180 0.54 -19.54 -0.25
N ARG A 181 0.27 -20.04 0.97
CA ARG A 181 0.87 -19.52 2.21
C ARG A 181 2.39 -19.52 2.15
N HIS A 182 2.98 -20.53 1.54
CA HIS A 182 4.43 -20.69 1.48
C HIS A 182 5.09 -19.61 0.62
N GLU A 183 4.46 -19.26 -0.50
CA GLU A 183 4.88 -18.15 -1.34
C GLU A 183 4.76 -16.81 -0.61
N ALA A 184 3.64 -16.57 0.10
CA ALA A 184 3.46 -15.39 0.94
C ALA A 184 4.60 -15.24 1.96
N MET A 185 4.89 -16.31 2.68
CA MET A 185 5.97 -16.34 3.66
C MET A 185 7.34 -16.10 3.01
N ARG A 186 7.60 -16.67 1.83
CA ARG A 186 8.86 -16.43 1.10
C ARG A 186 9.03 -14.94 0.78
N HIS A 187 7.99 -14.27 0.28
CA HIS A 187 8.06 -12.84 -0.02
C HIS A 187 8.18 -11.98 1.24
N ILE A 188 7.48 -12.32 2.32
CA ILE A 188 7.61 -11.63 3.61
C ILE A 188 9.04 -11.75 4.14
N THR A 189 9.63 -12.95 4.11
CA THR A 189 11.01 -13.20 4.55
C THR A 189 12.02 -12.43 3.70
N ALA A 190 11.89 -12.47 2.37
CA ALA A 190 12.78 -11.72 1.48
C ALA A 190 12.69 -10.21 1.73
N ASN A 191 11.48 -9.70 1.91
CA ASN A 191 11.24 -8.29 2.22
C ASN A 191 11.81 -7.91 3.60
N PHE A 192 11.65 -8.78 4.61
CA PHE A 192 12.25 -8.60 5.92
C PHE A 192 13.78 -8.52 5.83
N SER A 193 14.43 -9.46 5.13
CA SER A 193 15.88 -9.45 4.93
C SER A 193 16.36 -8.17 4.24
N LEU A 194 15.66 -7.70 3.21
CA LEU A 194 15.97 -6.44 2.54
C LEU A 194 15.92 -5.25 3.51
N TYR A 195 14.83 -5.10 4.27
CA TYR A 195 14.70 -4.00 5.23
C TYR A 195 15.67 -4.13 6.41
N GLN A 196 16.01 -5.35 6.83
CA GLN A 196 17.02 -5.59 7.85
C GLN A 196 18.39 -5.12 7.39
N SER A 197 18.80 -5.44 6.16
CA SER A 197 20.06 -4.95 5.59
C SER A 197 20.08 -3.42 5.47
N GLN A 198 18.97 -2.80 5.07
CA GLN A 198 18.85 -1.34 5.03
C GLN A 198 18.92 -0.71 6.43
N LEU A 199 18.28 -1.33 7.43
CA LEU A 199 18.33 -0.87 8.81
C LEU A 199 19.75 -0.99 9.37
N LYS A 200 20.44 -2.10 9.08
CA LYS A 200 21.86 -2.29 9.41
C LYS A 200 22.72 -1.15 8.86
N ALA A 201 22.59 -0.81 7.58
CA ALA A 201 23.31 0.31 6.98
C ALA A 201 23.01 1.65 7.68
N LYS A 202 21.74 1.94 8.00
CA LYS A 202 21.32 3.16 8.71
C LYS A 202 21.86 3.26 10.13
N LEU A 203 21.98 2.12 10.81
CA LEU A 203 22.56 2.06 12.15
C LEU A 203 24.08 2.27 12.10
N GLN A 204 24.73 1.72 11.08
CA GLN A 204 26.16 1.86 10.88
C GLN A 204 26.56 3.30 10.48
N SER A 205 25.69 4.03 9.78
CA SER A 205 25.88 5.45 9.43
C SER A 205 25.40 6.43 10.50
N ALA A 206 25.01 5.95 11.69
CA ALA A 206 24.59 6.82 12.79
C ALA A 206 25.69 7.84 13.16
N VAL A 207 25.30 9.10 13.36
CA VAL A 207 26.24 10.16 13.82
C VAL A 207 26.43 10.14 15.33
N SER A 208 25.48 9.57 16.07
CA SER A 208 25.58 9.33 17.51
C SER A 208 25.97 7.88 17.81
N LYS A 209 26.26 7.60 19.09
CA LYS A 209 26.17 6.23 19.59
C LYS A 209 24.75 5.69 19.41
N VAL A 210 24.64 4.37 19.27
CA VAL A 210 23.37 3.65 19.21
C VAL A 210 22.99 3.23 20.62
N HIS A 211 21.94 3.84 21.17
CA HIS A 211 21.41 3.48 22.48
C HIS A 211 20.36 2.40 22.32
N ILE A 212 20.35 1.41 23.21
CA ILE A 212 19.37 0.32 23.16
C ILE A 212 18.44 0.35 24.37
N SER A 213 17.24 -0.17 24.20
CA SER A 213 16.34 -0.52 25.29
C SER A 213 15.90 -1.98 25.16
N SER A 214 15.87 -2.71 26.26
CA SER A 214 15.33 -4.07 26.27
C SER A 214 14.14 -4.19 27.20
N ASP A 215 13.18 -5.01 26.81
CA ASP A 215 12.01 -5.35 27.60
C ASP A 215 11.77 -6.85 27.51
N LEU A 216 11.62 -7.51 28.65
CA LEU A 216 11.37 -8.95 28.76
C LEU A 216 10.04 -9.17 29.46
N TRP A 217 9.08 -9.72 28.73
CA TRP A 217 7.78 -10.07 29.29
C TRP A 217 7.40 -11.51 28.99
N THR A 218 6.47 -12.03 29.77
CA THR A 218 5.81 -13.30 29.49
C THR A 218 4.50 -13.02 28.79
N SER A 219 4.34 -13.52 27.56
CA SER A 219 3.09 -13.41 26.82
C SER A 219 1.96 -14.18 27.53
N PRO A 220 0.67 -13.87 27.23
CA PRO A 220 -0.47 -14.62 27.78
C PRO A 220 -0.41 -16.14 27.53
N HIS A 221 0.29 -16.55 26.47
CA HIS A 221 0.52 -17.95 26.11
C HIS A 221 1.74 -18.57 26.81
N ARG A 222 2.29 -17.91 27.84
CA ARG A 222 3.43 -18.36 28.65
C ARG A 222 4.76 -18.48 27.91
N HIS A 223 4.90 -17.80 26.77
CA HIS A 223 6.19 -17.65 26.10
C HIS A 223 6.89 -16.39 26.59
N GLY A 224 8.17 -16.51 26.99
CA GLY A 224 9.03 -15.36 27.22
C GLY A 224 9.33 -14.65 25.91
N VAL A 225 9.29 -13.33 25.90
CA VAL A 225 9.61 -12.51 24.74
C VAL A 225 10.52 -11.38 25.15
N LEU A 226 11.69 -11.28 24.50
CA LEU A 226 12.65 -10.20 24.68
C LEU A 226 12.62 -9.29 23.45
N ALA A 227 12.19 -8.05 23.64
CA ALA A 227 12.37 -7.00 22.65
C ALA A 227 13.70 -6.29 22.85
N VAL A 228 14.39 -5.98 21.76
CA VAL A 228 15.56 -5.09 21.73
C VAL A 228 15.26 -3.96 20.75
N CYS A 229 15.12 -2.75 21.26
CA CYS A 229 14.91 -1.54 20.47
C CYS A 229 16.18 -0.71 20.46
N ALA A 230 16.44 -0.02 19.34
CA ALA A 230 17.52 0.95 19.20
C ALA A 230 16.98 2.36 19.02
N ARG A 231 17.75 3.33 19.52
CA ARG A 231 17.58 4.77 19.35
C ARG A 231 18.92 5.37 18.96
N TRP A 232 18.94 6.18 17.92
CA TRP A 232 20.16 6.85 17.42
C TRP A 232 19.81 8.17 16.73
N VAL A 233 20.82 8.97 16.43
CA VAL A 233 20.72 10.15 15.58
C VAL A 233 21.31 9.80 14.21
N ASP A 234 20.56 10.08 13.15
CA ASP A 234 21.02 9.82 11.78
C ASP A 234 21.81 11.00 11.18
N GLU A 235 22.24 10.83 9.92
CA GLU A 235 23.05 11.82 9.18
C GLU A 235 22.32 13.17 8.96
N ASP A 236 20.98 13.17 9.02
CA ASP A 236 20.15 14.37 8.96
C ASP A 236 19.95 15.02 10.35
N TYR A 237 20.73 14.58 11.35
CA TYR A 237 20.63 14.98 12.75
C TYR A 237 19.23 14.74 13.36
N GLN A 238 18.49 13.74 12.85
CA GLN A 238 17.17 13.40 13.35
C GLN A 238 17.19 12.20 14.29
N PRO A 239 16.45 12.25 15.41
CA PRO A 239 16.30 11.09 16.27
C PRO A 239 15.49 9.99 15.57
N ARG A 240 16.04 8.78 15.53
CA ARG A 240 15.43 7.58 14.97
C ARG A 240 15.22 6.53 16.05
N ARG A 241 14.27 5.63 15.78
CA ARG A 241 14.04 4.43 16.59
C ARG A 241 13.70 3.23 15.71
N ALA A 242 14.08 2.04 16.12
CA ALA A 242 13.70 0.79 15.46
C ALA A 242 13.69 -0.37 16.46
N LEU A 243 12.80 -1.34 16.23
CA LEU A 243 12.88 -2.66 16.88
C LEU A 243 13.93 -3.47 16.12
N LEU A 244 15.01 -3.86 16.79
CA LEU A 244 16.08 -4.65 16.21
C LEU A 244 15.76 -6.14 16.22
N SER A 245 15.15 -6.60 17.32
CA SER A 245 14.87 -8.01 17.54
C SER A 245 13.68 -8.20 18.48
N LEU A 246 12.92 -9.27 18.24
CA LEU A 246 11.82 -9.74 19.08
C LEU A 246 11.97 -11.26 19.23
N LEU A 247 12.64 -11.67 20.30
CA LEU A 247 13.13 -13.04 20.47
C LEU A 247 12.25 -13.81 21.44
N GLU A 248 11.88 -15.04 21.08
CA GLU A 248 11.21 -15.96 22.00
C GLU A 248 12.26 -16.61 22.93
N ILE A 249 12.05 -16.47 24.24
CA ILE A 249 12.84 -17.13 25.30
C ILE A 249 12.04 -18.30 25.84
N ARG A 250 12.53 -19.52 25.57
CA ARG A 250 11.83 -20.76 25.95
C ARG A 250 12.24 -21.37 27.29
N HIS A 251 13.45 -21.07 27.78
CA HIS A 251 14.05 -21.84 28.88
C HIS A 251 14.48 -20.95 30.05
N SER A 252 15.48 -20.08 29.84
CA SER A 252 16.09 -19.28 30.92
C SER A 252 15.81 -17.81 30.73
N HIS A 253 15.21 -17.19 31.75
CA HIS A 253 15.06 -15.73 31.86
C HIS A 253 16.24 -15.07 32.58
N SER A 254 17.34 -15.79 32.81
CA SER A 254 18.51 -15.25 33.50
C SER A 254 19.11 -14.04 32.77
N GLY A 255 19.68 -13.10 33.52
CA GLY A 255 20.36 -11.96 32.93
C GLY A 255 21.49 -12.38 31.98
N GLU A 256 22.22 -13.45 32.31
CA GLU A 256 23.23 -14.04 31.42
C GLU A 256 22.64 -14.44 30.06
N HIS A 257 21.53 -15.17 30.04
CA HIS A 257 20.90 -15.59 28.78
C HIS A 257 20.40 -14.39 27.97
N GLN A 258 19.78 -13.42 28.64
CA GLN A 258 19.37 -12.15 28.01
C GLN A 258 20.57 -11.43 27.38
N SER A 259 21.72 -11.38 28.08
CA SER A 259 22.92 -10.72 27.58
C SER A 259 23.45 -11.35 26.29
N LEU A 260 23.38 -12.68 26.15
CA LEU A 260 23.79 -13.40 24.95
C LEU A 260 22.89 -13.05 23.76
N LEU A 261 21.58 -12.95 23.99
CA LEU A 261 20.60 -12.60 22.96
C LEU A 261 20.75 -11.14 22.52
N ILE A 262 20.95 -10.22 23.46
CA ILE A 262 21.22 -8.81 23.18
C ILE A 262 22.53 -8.68 22.40
N PHE A 263 23.60 -9.32 22.85
CA PHE A 263 24.88 -9.30 22.16
C PHE A 263 24.77 -9.85 20.74
N SER A 264 24.10 -10.99 20.54
CA SER A 264 23.86 -11.57 19.21
C SER A 264 23.10 -10.61 18.30
N THR A 265 22.16 -9.83 18.86
CA THR A 265 21.47 -8.76 18.14
C THR A 265 22.43 -7.64 17.75
N LEU A 266 23.30 -7.18 18.66
CA LEU A 266 24.28 -6.14 18.35
C LEU A 266 25.27 -6.59 17.27
N ASP A 267 25.71 -7.84 17.29
CA ASP A 267 26.58 -8.45 16.28
C ASP A 267 25.87 -8.56 14.93
N LEU A 268 24.60 -8.98 14.90
CA LEU A 268 23.83 -9.08 13.65
C LEU A 268 23.81 -7.76 12.87
N TYR A 269 23.72 -6.63 13.59
CA TYR A 269 23.73 -5.28 13.01
C TYR A 269 25.13 -4.63 12.95
N ASP A 270 26.20 -5.33 13.37
CA ASP A 270 27.58 -4.83 13.54
C ASP A 270 27.68 -3.49 14.31
N ILE A 271 26.89 -3.34 15.37
CA ILE A 271 26.83 -2.09 16.16
C ILE A 271 27.41 -2.24 17.57
N ALA A 272 28.03 -3.36 17.91
CA ALA A 272 28.66 -3.58 19.22
C ALA A 272 29.65 -2.45 19.59
N ASN A 273 30.46 -2.00 18.62
CA ASN A 273 31.43 -0.90 18.79
C ASN A 273 30.79 0.50 18.87
N GLN A 274 29.53 0.62 18.44
CA GLN A 274 28.77 1.87 18.42
C GLN A 274 27.78 1.97 19.57
N LEU A 275 27.75 0.97 20.46
CA LEU A 275 26.84 0.93 21.60
C LEU A 275 27.02 2.15 22.52
N GLY A 276 25.91 2.82 22.79
CA GLY A 276 25.79 3.92 23.74
C GLY A 276 25.32 3.42 25.10
N CYS A 277 24.12 3.84 25.51
CA CYS A 277 23.49 3.42 26.76
C CYS A 277 22.53 2.26 26.54
N HIS A 278 22.32 1.47 27.58
CA HIS A 278 21.26 0.46 27.64
C HIS A 278 20.25 0.85 28.73
N THR A 279 18.97 0.82 28.38
CA THR A 279 17.86 1.11 29.31
C THR A 279 16.92 -0.08 29.41
N GLY A 280 16.51 -0.46 30.61
CA GLY A 280 15.52 -1.51 30.86
C GLY A 280 14.56 -1.12 31.98
N ASP A 281 13.66 -2.02 32.34
CA ASP A 281 12.82 -1.91 33.52
C ASP A 281 13.62 -2.11 34.82
N ASN A 282 12.97 -1.93 35.98
CA ASN A 282 13.63 -2.07 37.28
C ASN A 282 13.66 -3.54 37.76
N ALA A 283 14.05 -4.46 36.87
CA ALA A 283 14.21 -5.87 37.18
C ALA A 283 15.66 -6.18 37.56
N THR A 284 15.87 -6.94 38.64
CA THR A 284 17.21 -7.35 39.10
C THR A 284 17.99 -8.16 38.07
N SER A 285 17.30 -8.84 37.16
CA SER A 285 17.93 -9.56 36.05
C SER A 285 18.64 -8.63 35.06
N ASN A 286 18.26 -7.34 34.98
CA ASN A 286 18.91 -6.35 34.11
C ASN A 286 20.31 -5.99 34.59
N ASP A 287 20.54 -5.92 35.91
CA ASP A 287 21.87 -5.68 36.48
C ASP A 287 22.83 -6.80 36.07
N THR A 288 22.40 -8.05 36.28
CA THR A 288 23.16 -9.24 35.87
C THR A 288 23.35 -9.27 34.36
N CYS A 289 22.31 -8.97 33.57
CA CYS A 289 22.39 -8.89 32.11
C CYS A 289 23.46 -7.92 31.64
N LEU A 290 23.49 -6.72 32.22
CA LEU A 290 24.47 -5.69 31.89
C LEU A 290 25.90 -6.07 32.25
N GLN A 291 26.11 -6.74 33.38
CA GLN A 291 27.42 -7.24 33.77
C GLN A 291 27.95 -8.26 32.75
N HIS A 292 27.13 -9.25 32.37
CA HIS A 292 27.51 -10.24 31.36
C HIS A 292 27.70 -9.61 29.97
N LEU A 293 26.83 -8.67 29.58
CA LEU A 293 26.95 -7.96 28.31
C LEU A 293 28.25 -7.15 28.24
N SER A 294 28.58 -6.42 29.31
CA SER A 294 29.83 -5.66 29.40
C SER A 294 31.06 -6.56 29.32
N ALA A 295 31.04 -7.72 29.97
CA ALA A 295 32.13 -8.69 29.91
C ALA A 295 32.33 -9.20 28.47
N LYS A 296 31.23 -9.53 27.80
CA LYS A 296 31.24 -10.05 26.42
C LYS A 296 31.71 -9.02 25.39
N LEU A 297 31.24 -7.77 25.49
CA LEU A 297 31.70 -6.66 24.66
C LEU A 297 33.19 -6.39 24.81
N LYS A 298 33.72 -6.49 26.04
CA LYS A 298 35.14 -6.34 26.31
C LYS A 298 35.95 -7.50 25.72
N GLN A 299 35.45 -8.72 25.84
CA GLN A 299 36.12 -9.92 25.34
C GLN A 299 36.17 -9.97 23.81
N ASP A 300 35.04 -9.74 23.15
CA ASP A 300 34.88 -10.02 21.71
C ASP A 300 35.18 -8.79 20.84
N HIS A 301 34.97 -7.57 21.36
CA HIS A 301 35.12 -6.32 20.61
C HIS A 301 36.08 -5.30 21.25
N ASN A 302 36.70 -5.63 22.39
CA ASN A 302 37.56 -4.72 23.18
C ASN A 302 36.88 -3.39 23.55
N VAL A 303 35.54 -3.40 23.67
CA VAL A 303 34.74 -2.22 24.04
C VAL A 303 34.60 -2.16 25.56
N ARG A 304 34.99 -1.04 26.18
CA ARG A 304 34.65 -0.74 27.57
C ARG A 304 33.28 -0.09 27.62
N HIS A 305 32.25 -0.89 27.81
CA HIS A 305 30.90 -0.40 28.05
C HIS A 305 30.70 -0.15 29.54
N THR A 306 30.47 1.09 29.96
CA THR A 306 30.09 1.39 31.34
C THR A 306 28.57 1.27 31.43
N PRO A 307 28.01 0.32 32.22
CA PRO A 307 26.57 0.18 32.35
C PRO A 307 26.00 1.42 33.06
N ALA A 308 25.43 2.34 32.29
CA ALA A 308 24.60 3.41 32.82
C ALA A 308 23.14 2.99 32.67
N LEU A 309 22.59 2.36 33.70
CA LEU A 309 21.15 2.16 33.84
C LEU A 309 20.52 3.53 34.11
N PHE A 310 19.87 4.11 33.11
CA PHE A 310 18.90 5.17 33.38
C PHE A 310 17.57 4.51 33.73
N SER A 311 17.34 4.32 35.03
CA SER A 311 16.14 3.70 35.59
C SER A 311 14.95 4.68 35.63
N HIS A 312 14.57 5.32 34.51
CA HIS A 312 13.32 6.08 34.45
C HIS A 312 12.82 6.24 33.01
N LEU A 313 11.93 5.35 32.59
CA LEU A 313 10.85 5.72 31.67
C LEU A 313 9.54 5.27 32.31
N SER A 314 8.83 6.25 32.86
CA SER A 314 7.44 6.10 33.27
C SER A 314 6.62 5.61 32.08
N SER A 315 5.75 4.66 32.36
CA SER A 315 4.80 4.06 31.44
C SER A 315 3.82 5.10 30.92
N ASP A 316 4.16 5.77 29.82
CA ASP A 316 3.20 6.53 29.01
C ASP A 316 3.30 6.03 27.55
N LEU A 317 2.59 4.93 27.28
CA LEU A 317 2.10 4.51 25.97
C LEU A 317 0.60 4.24 26.08
#